data_AF-A0A941EJG4-F1
#
_entry.id   AF-A0A941EJG4-F1
#
_cell.length_a   1.000
_cell.length_b   1.000
_cell.length_c   1.000
_cell.angle_alpha   90.00
_cell.angle_beta   90.00
_cell.angle_gamma   90.00
#
_symmetry.space_group_name_H-M   'P 1'
#
loop_
_entity.id
_entity.type
_entity.pdbx_description
1 polymer ?
#
loop_
_entity_poly.entity_id
_entity_poly.type
_entity_poly.pdbx_seq_one_letter_code
_entity_poly.pdbx_strand_id
1 'polypeptide(L)'
;MESPQVNVRVGFANADYGNICAELRPSDDREVVAAWWTLAGLLAGRSGWHFDVANWGPHRTARWGLGFFGAALLSIEVDEAAGFACFDYEEDSTSNHSSISEVEQWLAGREERAKQPNAAQVELAQHNGWWGLKAHRYTVVVSWSDGYYSATVLGTMLDASFGETLQQAVNRAGEMLCGMYGAPTELASELYLVAELERSATDHLRESGK
;
A
#
# COMPACT_ATOMS: atom_id res chain seq x y z
N MET A 1 4.69 -25.33 3.47
CA MET A 1 5.28 -23.98 3.45
C MET A 1 4.17 -23.07 3.00
N GLU A 2 3.53 -22.37 3.93
CA GLU A 2 2.39 -21.51 3.63
C GLU A 2 2.90 -20.29 2.86
N SER A 3 2.31 -20.01 1.69
CA SER A 3 2.66 -18.86 0.87
C SER A 3 2.39 -17.56 1.65
N PRO A 4 3.29 -16.56 1.60
CA PRO A 4 3.04 -15.27 2.23
C PRO A 4 1.78 -14.63 1.62
N GLN A 5 0.84 -14.22 2.49
CA GLN A 5 -0.39 -13.56 2.06
C GLN A 5 -0.05 -12.18 1.52
N VAL A 6 -0.05 -12.03 0.19
CA VAL A 6 0.16 -10.76 -0.49
C VAL A 6 -1.19 -10.08 -0.66
N ASN A 7 -1.38 -8.90 -0.09
CA ASN A 7 -2.55 -8.07 -0.40
C ASN A 7 -2.41 -7.50 -1.82
N VAL A 8 -2.96 -8.21 -2.81
CA VAL A 8 -3.04 -7.75 -4.20
C VAL A 8 -4.23 -6.81 -4.33
N ARG A 9 -4.00 -5.56 -4.74
CA ARG A 9 -5.09 -4.62 -5.08
C ARG A 9 -5.61 -4.88 -6.49
N VAL A 10 -6.23 -6.05 -6.73
CA VAL A 10 -6.99 -6.29 -7.97
C VAL A 10 -8.20 -7.18 -7.71
N GLY A 11 -9.35 -6.81 -8.29
CA GLY A 11 -10.62 -7.54 -8.21
C GLY A 11 -10.63 -8.87 -8.97
N PHE A 12 -9.84 -9.84 -8.52
CA PHE A 12 -9.93 -11.22 -8.94
C PHE A 12 -10.51 -12.08 -7.81
N ALA A 13 -11.42 -12.98 -8.15
CA ALA A 13 -12.08 -13.88 -7.19
C ALA A 13 -11.12 -14.91 -6.55
N ASN A 14 -9.89 -15.06 -7.08
CA ASN A 14 -8.83 -15.98 -6.61
C ASN A 14 -7.43 -15.34 -6.81
N ALA A 15 -7.19 -14.17 -6.20
CA ALA A 15 -5.92 -13.45 -6.29
C ALA A 15 -4.85 -14.03 -5.35
N ASP A 16 -4.22 -15.15 -5.71
CA ASP A 16 -2.89 -15.48 -5.17
C ASP A 16 -1.81 -15.02 -6.17
N TYR A 17 -0.68 -14.53 -5.66
CA TYR A 17 0.43 -14.02 -6.47
C TYR A 17 0.93 -15.06 -7.49
N GLY A 18 0.82 -16.35 -7.18
CA GLY A 18 1.22 -17.44 -8.06
C GLY A 18 0.34 -17.54 -9.31
N ASN A 19 -0.99 -17.41 -9.16
CA ASN A 19 -1.92 -17.40 -10.29
C ASN A 19 -1.66 -16.18 -11.19
N ILE A 20 -1.35 -15.02 -10.60
CA ILE A 20 -1.04 -13.81 -11.38
C ILE A 20 0.29 -13.97 -12.14
N CYS A 21 1.33 -14.50 -11.51
CA CYS A 21 2.59 -14.83 -12.19
C CYS A 21 2.38 -15.80 -13.36
N ALA A 22 1.56 -16.83 -13.17
CA ALA A 22 1.25 -17.82 -14.20
C ALA A 22 0.37 -17.27 -15.34
N GLU A 23 -0.52 -16.32 -15.05
CA GLU A 23 -1.40 -15.67 -16.03
C GLU A 23 -0.72 -14.56 -16.82
N LEU A 24 0.24 -13.84 -16.24
CA LEU A 24 0.86 -12.66 -16.87
C LEU A 24 2.00 -12.99 -17.81
N ARG A 25 2.77 -14.05 -17.55
CA ARG A 25 3.74 -14.59 -18.50
C ARG A 25 3.60 -16.12 -18.55
N PRO A 26 3.27 -16.72 -19.71
CA PRO A 26 3.26 -18.17 -19.87
C PRO A 26 4.61 -18.76 -19.47
N SER A 27 4.57 -19.98 -18.95
CA SER A 27 5.62 -20.82 -18.33
C SER A 27 6.99 -20.96 -19.02
N ASP A 28 7.23 -20.28 -20.13
CA ASP A 28 8.39 -20.50 -21.00
C ASP A 28 9.61 -19.65 -20.59
N ASP A 29 9.43 -18.64 -19.73
CA ASP A 29 10.52 -17.83 -19.18
C ASP A 29 10.67 -18.04 -17.66
N ARG A 30 11.30 -19.17 -17.31
CA ARG A 30 11.48 -19.58 -15.90
C ARG A 30 12.33 -18.60 -15.10
N GLU A 31 13.26 -17.89 -15.75
CA GLU A 31 14.18 -16.97 -15.08
C GLU A 31 13.45 -15.69 -14.67
N VAL A 32 12.60 -15.13 -15.55
CA VAL A 32 11.74 -14.00 -15.21
C VAL A 32 10.78 -14.36 -14.09
N VAL A 33 10.11 -15.52 -14.15
CA VAL A 33 9.21 -15.95 -13.06
C VAL A 33 9.96 -16.10 -11.73
N ALA A 34 11.20 -16.60 -11.75
CA ALA A 34 12.03 -16.69 -10.55
C ALA A 34 12.37 -15.30 -9.98
N ALA A 35 12.73 -14.34 -10.83
CA ALA A 35 12.99 -12.96 -10.42
C ALA A 35 11.75 -12.30 -9.78
N TRP A 36 10.55 -12.57 -10.31
CA TRP A 36 9.29 -12.12 -9.70
C TRP A 36 9.07 -12.69 -8.30
N TRP A 37 9.40 -13.96 -8.07
CA TRP A 37 9.30 -14.58 -6.75
C TRP A 37 10.33 -14.01 -5.79
N THR A 38 11.56 -13.76 -6.25
CA THR A 38 12.60 -13.11 -5.44
C THR A 38 12.17 -11.70 -5.03
N LEU A 39 11.61 -10.92 -5.94
CA LEU A 39 11.09 -9.58 -5.65
C LEU A 39 9.91 -9.63 -4.68
N ALA A 40 8.98 -10.57 -4.84
CA ALA A 40 7.89 -10.76 -3.89
C ALA A 40 8.38 -11.15 -2.50
N GLY A 41 9.39 -12.02 -2.41
CA GLY A 41 10.03 -12.39 -1.15
C GLY A 41 10.62 -11.18 -0.42
N LEU A 42 11.11 -10.19 -1.16
CA LEU A 42 11.60 -8.94 -0.59
C LEU A 42 10.47 -8.00 -0.13
N LEU A 43 9.42 -7.83 -0.95
CA LEU A 43 8.46 -6.73 -0.81
C LEU A 43 7.12 -7.10 -0.17
N ALA A 44 6.65 -8.34 -0.29
CA ALA A 44 5.28 -8.73 0.08
C ALA A 44 4.93 -8.55 1.56
N GLY A 45 5.93 -8.59 2.45
CA GLY A 45 5.76 -8.35 3.89
C GLY A 45 6.15 -6.94 4.33
N ARG A 46 6.63 -6.09 3.41
CA ARG A 46 7.02 -4.72 3.72
C ARG A 46 5.79 -3.84 3.65
N SER A 47 5.59 -3.05 4.69
CA SER A 47 4.44 -2.13 4.75
C SER A 47 4.45 -1.19 3.53
N GLY A 48 3.26 -0.81 3.04
CA GLY A 48 3.07 0.20 1.97
C GLY A 48 3.35 -0.28 0.54
N TRP A 49 4.15 -1.34 0.39
CA TRP A 49 4.33 -1.99 -0.90
C TRP A 49 3.04 -2.70 -1.31
N HIS A 50 2.66 -2.51 -2.56
CA HIS A 50 1.53 -3.18 -3.17
C HIS A 50 1.90 -3.64 -4.57
N PHE A 51 1.24 -4.71 -4.99
CA PHE A 51 1.45 -5.26 -6.32
C PHE A 51 0.30 -4.86 -7.24
N ASP A 52 0.65 -4.14 -8.31
CA ASP A 52 -0.26 -3.65 -9.32
C ASP A 52 -0.04 -4.36 -10.64
N VAL A 53 -1.15 -4.72 -11.30
CA VAL A 53 -1.15 -5.17 -12.69
C VAL A 53 -1.73 -4.04 -13.54
N ALA A 54 -0.86 -3.36 -14.29
CA ALA A 54 -1.24 -2.28 -15.18
C ALA A 54 -1.43 -2.79 -16.63
N ASN A 55 -2.28 -2.10 -17.38
CA ASN A 55 -2.62 -2.34 -18.79
C ASN A 55 -3.31 -3.70 -19.06
N TRP A 56 -4.64 -3.67 -19.13
CA TRP A 56 -5.44 -4.76 -19.71
C TRP A 56 -5.30 -4.71 -21.25
N GLY A 57 -4.17 -5.21 -21.77
CA GLY A 57 -3.85 -5.21 -23.20
C GLY A 57 -2.75 -6.22 -23.54
N PRO A 58 -2.20 -6.22 -24.78
CA PRO A 58 -1.16 -7.15 -25.21
C PRO A 58 0.20 -6.97 -24.49
N HIS A 59 0.40 -5.83 -23.81
CA HIS A 59 1.56 -5.56 -22.98
C HIS A 59 1.12 -5.44 -21.52
N ARG A 60 0.79 -6.59 -20.92
CA ARG A 60 0.50 -6.64 -19.48
C ARG A 60 1.80 -6.39 -18.73
N THR A 61 1.81 -5.36 -17.90
CA THR A 61 2.96 -4.98 -17.08
C THR A 61 2.54 -5.10 -15.64
N ALA A 62 3.27 -5.86 -14.83
CA ALA A 62 3.07 -5.80 -13.39
C ALA A 62 4.26 -5.20 -12.70
N ARG A 63 3.96 -4.48 -11.62
CA ARG A 63 4.91 -3.69 -10.88
C ARG A 63 4.57 -3.75 -9.42
N TRP A 64 5.61 -3.70 -8.60
CA TRP A 64 5.48 -3.34 -7.21
C TRP A 64 5.55 -1.83 -7.08
N GLY A 65 4.58 -1.24 -6.39
CA GLY A 65 4.52 0.18 -6.09
C GLY A 65 4.64 0.44 -4.60
N LEU A 66 5.37 1.49 -4.23
CA LEU A 66 5.33 2.10 -2.92
C LEU A 66 4.96 3.57 -3.07
N GLY A 67 3.95 4.03 -2.35
CA GLY A 67 3.54 5.43 -2.36
C GLY A 67 2.17 5.65 -1.73
N PHE A 68 1.62 6.84 -1.95
CA PHE A 68 0.38 7.31 -1.33
C PHE A 68 -0.70 7.56 -2.37
N PHE A 69 -1.98 7.45 -1.97
CA PHE A 69 -3.13 7.81 -2.82
C PHE A 69 -3.27 7.04 -4.14
N GLY A 70 -2.71 5.85 -4.25
CA GLY A 70 -2.67 5.13 -5.53
C GLY A 70 -1.70 5.75 -6.55
N ALA A 71 -0.86 6.69 -6.11
CA ALA A 71 0.34 7.10 -6.82
C ALA A 71 1.55 6.34 -6.24
N ALA A 72 2.32 5.71 -7.11
CA ALA A 72 3.62 5.14 -6.76
C ALA A 72 4.66 6.27 -6.72
N LEU A 73 5.43 6.36 -5.63
CA LEU A 73 6.64 7.18 -5.51
C LEU A 73 7.89 6.38 -5.88
N LEU A 74 7.88 5.08 -5.57
CA LEU A 74 8.83 4.11 -6.09
C LEU A 74 8.06 3.03 -6.83
N SER A 75 8.61 2.55 -7.95
CA SER A 75 8.11 1.33 -8.58
C SER A 75 9.24 0.41 -8.99
N ILE A 76 9.01 -0.89 -8.86
CA ILE A 76 9.94 -1.92 -9.31
C ILE A 76 9.20 -2.88 -10.21
N GLU A 77 9.73 -3.06 -11.42
CA GLU A 77 9.28 -4.08 -12.37
C GLU A 77 10.42 -5.05 -12.66
N VAL A 78 10.07 -6.27 -13.05
CA VAL A 78 11.04 -7.22 -13.57
C VAL A 78 11.01 -7.13 -15.09
N ASP A 79 12.17 -6.92 -15.69
CA ASP A 79 12.32 -6.80 -17.14
C ASP A 79 12.41 -8.17 -17.84
N GLU A 80 12.57 -8.16 -19.16
CA GLU A 80 12.64 -9.38 -19.97
C GLU A 80 13.95 -10.15 -19.83
N ALA A 81 14.98 -9.54 -19.23
CA ALA A 81 16.27 -10.17 -18.94
C ALA A 81 16.34 -10.72 -17.51
N ALA A 82 15.20 -10.83 -16.82
CA ALA A 82 15.09 -11.16 -15.40
C ALA A 82 15.83 -10.19 -14.46
N GLY A 83 16.10 -8.96 -14.94
CA GLY A 83 16.60 -7.84 -14.16
C GLY A 83 15.47 -7.06 -13.49
N PHE A 84 15.84 -6.11 -12.63
CA PHE A 84 14.91 -5.27 -11.88
C PHE A 84 15.07 -3.82 -12.34
N ALA A 85 14.05 -3.27 -12.98
CA ALA A 85 13.98 -1.85 -13.29
C ALA A 85 13.30 -1.12 -12.13
N CYS A 86 14.09 -0.32 -11.41
CA CYS A 86 13.67 0.45 -10.26
C CYS A 86 13.52 1.92 -10.65
N PHE A 87 12.32 2.47 -10.50
CA PHE A 87 12.00 3.85 -10.84
C PHE A 87 11.69 4.67 -9.60
N ASP A 88 12.25 5.87 -9.55
CA ASP A 88 12.06 6.87 -8.51
C ASP A 88 11.34 8.07 -9.13
N TYR A 89 10.07 8.28 -8.76
CA TYR A 89 9.26 9.37 -9.31
C TYR A 89 9.69 10.75 -8.79
N GLU A 90 10.39 10.83 -7.66
CA GLU A 90 10.88 12.11 -7.14
C GLU A 90 12.19 12.53 -7.83
N GLU A 91 13.06 11.55 -8.11
CA GLU A 91 14.30 11.78 -8.85
C GLU A 91 14.10 11.75 -10.37
N ASP A 92 12.91 11.35 -10.84
CA ASP A 92 12.58 11.11 -12.25
C ASP A 92 13.65 10.25 -12.94
N SER A 93 14.00 9.13 -12.31
CA SER A 93 15.12 8.30 -12.75
C SER A 93 14.85 6.80 -12.66
N THR A 94 15.35 6.08 -13.65
CA THR A 94 15.36 4.61 -13.68
C THR A 94 16.76 4.10 -13.39
N SER A 95 16.86 3.12 -12.48
CA SER A 95 18.06 2.34 -12.22
C SER A 95 17.77 0.87 -12.48
N ASN A 96 18.62 0.23 -13.29
CA ASN A 96 18.48 -1.20 -13.60
C ASN A 96 19.45 -1.99 -12.74
N HIS A 97 18.93 -3.04 -12.09
CA HIS A 97 19.67 -3.89 -11.17
C HIS A 97 19.59 -5.34 -11.60
N SER A 98 20.69 -6.06 -11.43
CA SER A 98 20.82 -7.46 -11.85
C SER A 98 20.58 -8.46 -10.73
N SER A 99 20.51 -7.98 -9.47
CA SER A 99 20.31 -8.84 -8.30
C SER A 99 19.42 -8.19 -7.25
N ILE A 100 18.78 -9.01 -6.42
CA ILE A 100 17.92 -8.52 -5.35
C ILE A 100 18.69 -7.73 -4.29
N SER A 101 19.97 -8.04 -4.07
CA SER A 101 20.82 -7.29 -3.13
C SER A 101 21.12 -5.88 -3.62
N GLU A 102 21.22 -5.67 -4.93
CA GLU A 102 21.34 -4.32 -5.50
C GLU A 102 20.03 -3.53 -5.36
N VAL A 103 18.88 -4.20 -5.51
CA VAL A 103 17.57 -3.60 -5.24
C VAL A 103 17.44 -3.19 -3.77
N GLU A 104 17.84 -4.06 -2.84
CA GLU A 104 17.86 -3.73 -1.40
C GLU A 104 18.72 -2.50 -1.09
N GLN A 105 19.88 -2.37 -1.73
CA GLN A 105 20.74 -1.20 -1.58
C GLN A 105 20.12 0.05 -2.19
N TRP A 106 19.47 -0.06 -3.34
CA TRP A 106 18.77 1.05 -3.98
C TRP A 106 17.63 1.58 -3.10
N LEU A 107 16.89 0.68 -2.43
CA LEU A 107 15.82 0.99 -1.50
C LEU A 107 16.29 1.71 -0.22
N ALA A 108 17.57 1.58 0.15
CA ALA A 108 18.11 2.17 1.37
C ALA A 108 17.91 3.70 1.39
N GLY A 109 17.17 4.19 2.37
CA GLY A 109 16.80 5.60 2.52
C GLY A 109 15.66 6.07 1.59
N ARG A 110 15.51 5.49 0.40
CA ARG A 110 14.40 5.78 -0.53
C ARG A 110 13.06 5.32 0.01
N GLU A 111 13.01 4.15 0.64
CA GLU A 111 11.76 3.67 1.24
C GLU A 111 11.25 4.64 2.30
N GLU A 112 12.10 5.11 3.21
CA GLU A 112 11.68 6.06 4.25
C GLU A 112 11.21 7.39 3.66
N ARG A 113 11.83 7.87 2.58
CA ARG A 113 11.39 9.07 1.87
C ARG A 113 10.02 8.87 1.21
N ALA A 114 9.85 7.73 0.54
CA ALA A 114 8.60 7.34 -0.10
C ALA A 114 7.47 7.00 0.89
N LYS A 115 7.74 7.01 2.21
CA LYS A 115 6.74 6.96 3.30
C LYS A 115 6.22 8.34 3.71
N GLN A 116 6.60 9.41 3.03
CA GLN A 116 6.00 10.73 3.22
C GLN A 116 5.40 11.23 1.91
N PRO A 117 4.32 12.02 1.95
CA PRO A 117 3.78 12.63 0.75
C PRO A 117 4.78 13.66 0.20
N ASN A 118 4.98 13.65 -1.11
CA ASN A 118 5.85 14.62 -1.76
C ASN A 118 5.16 15.99 -1.91
N ALA A 119 5.92 17.03 -2.30
CA ALA A 119 5.40 18.38 -2.41
C ALA A 119 4.18 18.50 -3.36
N ALA A 120 4.18 17.77 -4.47
CA ALA A 120 3.08 17.79 -5.44
C ALA A 120 1.81 17.11 -4.89
N GLN A 121 1.95 16.02 -4.13
CA GLN A 121 0.85 15.35 -3.45
C GLN A 121 0.24 16.23 -2.36
N VAL A 122 1.08 16.96 -1.61
CA VAL A 122 0.62 17.93 -0.61
C VAL A 122 -0.13 19.08 -1.29
N GLU A 123 0.40 19.63 -2.38
CA GLU A 123 -0.26 20.71 -3.15
C GLU A 123 -1.62 20.25 -3.71
N LEU A 124 -1.67 19.06 -4.30
CA LEU A 124 -2.91 18.47 -4.80
C LEU A 124 -3.91 18.22 -3.68
N ALA A 125 -3.45 17.71 -2.54
CA ALA A 125 -4.27 17.47 -1.37
C ALA A 125 -4.86 18.78 -0.85
N GLN A 126 -4.09 19.87 -0.81
CA GLN A 126 -4.50 21.21 -0.35
C GLN A 126 -5.50 21.92 -1.29
N HIS A 127 -5.46 21.59 -2.58
CA HIS A 127 -6.25 22.25 -3.60
C HIS A 127 -7.76 22.25 -3.28
N ASN A 128 -8.43 23.37 -3.56
CA ASN A 128 -9.87 23.57 -3.33
C ASN A 128 -10.34 23.25 -1.89
N GLY A 129 -9.58 23.67 -0.88
CA GLY A 129 -9.97 23.48 0.52
C GLY A 129 -9.95 22.01 0.92
N TRP A 130 -8.86 21.33 0.58
CA TRP A 130 -8.62 19.92 0.86
C TRP A 130 -9.55 18.95 0.14
N TRP A 131 -10.03 19.31 -1.05
CA TRP A 131 -10.99 18.49 -1.79
C TRP A 131 -10.42 17.10 -2.12
N GLY A 132 -9.16 17.03 -2.54
CA GLY A 132 -8.51 15.75 -2.86
C GLY A 132 -8.46 14.82 -1.64
N LEU A 133 -8.13 15.37 -0.47
CA LEU A 133 -8.14 14.65 0.81
C LEU A 133 -9.56 14.17 1.16
N LYS A 134 -10.58 15.04 1.04
CA LYS A 134 -11.96 14.72 1.45
C LYS A 134 -12.69 13.78 0.50
N ALA A 135 -12.44 13.88 -0.80
CA ALA A 135 -13.12 13.08 -1.82
C ALA A 135 -12.55 11.66 -1.96
N HIS A 136 -11.31 11.45 -1.50
CA HIS A 136 -10.70 10.14 -1.55
C HIS A 136 -11.33 9.20 -0.50
N ARG A 137 -11.69 8.00 -0.93
CA ARG A 137 -12.17 6.95 -0.03
C ARG A 137 -10.98 6.26 0.61
N TYR A 138 -10.84 6.37 1.93
CA TYR A 138 -9.83 5.63 2.68
C TYR A 138 -10.46 4.44 3.38
N THR A 139 -9.88 3.26 3.17
CA THR A 139 -10.24 2.10 3.98
C THR A 139 -9.43 2.10 5.26
N VAL A 140 -10.08 1.94 6.40
CA VAL A 140 -9.46 1.84 7.72
C VAL A 140 -9.73 0.44 8.25
N VAL A 141 -8.69 -0.37 8.43
CA VAL A 141 -8.84 -1.69 9.05
C VAL A 141 -8.78 -1.53 10.55
N VAL A 142 -9.79 -2.06 11.24
CA VAL A 142 -9.92 -1.94 12.70
C VAL A 142 -9.88 -3.32 13.34
N SER A 143 -9.01 -3.47 14.34
CA SER A 143 -8.91 -4.65 15.19
C SER A 143 -9.12 -4.28 16.66
N TRP A 144 -9.42 -5.28 17.50
CA TRP A 144 -9.49 -5.12 18.94
C TRP A 144 -8.41 -5.97 19.61
N SER A 145 -7.62 -5.36 20.48
CA SER A 145 -6.62 -6.03 21.30
C SER A 145 -6.36 -5.22 22.57
N ASP A 146 -5.99 -5.90 23.66
CA ASP A 146 -5.49 -5.28 24.88
C ASP A 146 -6.35 -4.13 25.46
N GLY A 147 -7.68 -4.21 25.28
CA GLY A 147 -8.63 -3.25 25.84
C GLY A 147 -8.85 -2.00 25.00
N TYR A 148 -8.38 -1.96 23.76
CA TYR A 148 -8.58 -0.85 22.83
C TYR A 148 -8.85 -1.31 21.40
N TYR A 149 -9.52 -0.46 20.63
CA TYR A 149 -9.55 -0.56 19.17
C TYR A 149 -8.27 0.01 18.61
N SER A 150 -7.64 -0.71 17.69
CA SER A 150 -6.56 -0.20 16.86
C SER A 150 -7.08 -0.01 15.43
N ALA A 151 -6.74 1.09 14.78
CA ALA A 151 -7.21 1.42 13.45
C ALA A 151 -6.04 1.85 12.54
N THR A 152 -5.91 1.17 11.41
CA THR A 152 -4.82 1.39 10.44
C THR A 152 -5.41 1.77 9.09
N VAL A 153 -4.96 2.88 8.51
CA VAL A 153 -5.42 3.28 7.18
C VAL A 153 -4.70 2.48 6.10
N LEU A 154 -5.45 1.70 5.32
CA LEU A 154 -4.90 0.85 4.26
C LEU A 154 -4.22 1.67 3.16
N GLY A 155 -3.04 1.22 2.76
CA GLY A 155 -2.23 1.92 1.77
C GLY A 155 -1.60 3.20 2.31
N THR A 156 -1.58 3.37 3.63
CA THR A 156 -0.71 4.35 4.29
C THR A 156 0.26 3.62 5.20
N MET A 157 1.39 4.28 5.44
CA MET A 157 2.47 3.79 6.30
C MET A 157 2.34 4.32 7.73
N LEU A 158 1.16 4.80 8.09
CA LEU A 158 0.87 5.31 9.42
C LEU A 158 0.88 4.17 10.43
N ASP A 159 1.37 4.47 11.63
CA ASP A 159 1.10 3.66 12.81
C ASP A 159 -0.43 3.51 13.01
N ALA A 160 -0.82 2.48 13.76
CA ALA A 160 -2.21 2.33 14.16
C ALA A 160 -2.60 3.50 15.09
N SER A 161 -3.76 4.10 14.86
CA SER A 161 -4.41 4.92 15.87
C SER A 161 -5.10 4.02 16.88
N PHE A 162 -5.20 4.48 18.13
CA PHE A 162 -5.84 3.71 19.20
C PHE A 162 -7.01 4.47 19.79
N GLY A 163 -8.05 3.77 20.22
CA GLY A 163 -9.20 4.37 20.90
C GLY A 163 -9.92 3.36 21.80
N GLU A 164 -10.56 3.84 22.87
CA GLU A 164 -11.39 3.00 23.73
C GLU A 164 -12.71 2.62 23.04
N THR A 165 -13.11 3.42 22.04
CA THR A 165 -14.27 3.15 21.19
C THR A 165 -13.86 3.06 19.72
N LEU A 166 -14.65 2.33 18.92
CA LEU A 166 -14.48 2.26 17.47
C LEU A 166 -14.42 3.66 16.85
N GLN A 167 -15.32 4.55 17.26
CA GLN A 167 -15.38 5.92 16.76
C GLN A 167 -14.10 6.70 17.09
N GLN A 168 -13.56 6.56 18.31
CA GLN A 168 -12.31 7.22 18.69
C GLN A 168 -11.14 6.72 17.85
N ALA A 169 -11.01 5.42 17.64
CA ALA A 169 -9.94 4.85 16.84
C ALA A 169 -10.01 5.34 15.38
N VAL A 170 -11.19 5.30 14.76
CA VAL A 170 -11.40 5.77 13.37
C VAL A 170 -11.18 7.28 13.25
N ASN A 171 -11.67 8.09 14.17
CA ASN A 171 -11.46 9.55 14.13
C ASN A 171 -9.97 9.89 14.25
N ARG A 172 -9.25 9.24 15.16
CA ARG A 172 -7.80 9.43 15.31
C ARG A 172 -7.02 8.98 14.08
N ALA A 173 -7.48 7.95 13.35
CA ALA A 173 -6.90 7.59 12.06
C ALA A 173 -7.06 8.73 11.03
N GLY A 174 -8.22 9.40 11.03
CA GLY A 174 -8.46 10.61 10.23
C GLY A 174 -7.58 11.80 10.64
N GLU A 175 -7.35 12.01 11.93
CA GLU A 175 -6.44 13.03 12.44
C GLU A 175 -5.00 12.75 12.00
N MET A 176 -4.56 11.50 12.05
CA MET A 176 -3.24 11.08 11.58
C MET A 176 -3.07 11.30 10.07
N LEU A 177 -4.11 11.03 9.27
CA LEU A 177 -4.13 11.39 7.85
C LEU A 177 -3.98 12.90 7.66
N CYS A 178 -4.74 13.71 8.39
CA CYS A 178 -4.63 15.16 8.31
C CYS A 178 -3.21 15.63 8.66
N GLY A 179 -2.65 15.12 9.76
CA GLY A 179 -1.28 15.44 10.20
C GLY A 179 -0.23 15.10 9.14
N MET A 180 -0.35 13.93 8.50
CA MET A 180 0.57 13.52 7.42
C MET A 180 0.59 14.51 6.25
N TYR A 181 -0.58 15.00 5.83
CA TYR A 181 -0.69 15.95 4.72
C TYR A 181 -0.56 17.42 5.15
N GLY A 182 -0.33 17.69 6.44
CA GLY A 182 -0.31 19.04 6.99
C GLY A 182 -1.67 19.74 6.99
N ALA A 183 -2.76 18.97 6.92
CA ALA A 183 -4.12 19.47 6.98
C ALA A 183 -4.55 19.78 8.43
N PRO A 184 -5.43 20.77 8.66
CA PRO A 184 -6.05 20.99 9.96
C PRO A 184 -6.77 19.72 10.45
N THR A 185 -6.55 19.35 11.71
CA THR A 185 -7.11 18.11 12.28
C THR A 185 -8.63 18.11 12.35
N GLU A 186 -9.27 19.28 12.34
CA GLU A 186 -10.73 19.44 12.32
C GLU A 186 -11.35 18.82 11.06
N LEU A 187 -10.59 18.76 9.96
CA LEU A 187 -11.01 18.14 8.71
C LEU A 187 -11.11 16.62 8.79
N ALA A 188 -10.57 15.98 9.84
CA ALA A 188 -10.63 14.53 10.02
C ALA A 188 -12.08 14.01 9.95
N SER A 189 -13.03 14.79 10.47
CA SER A 189 -14.46 14.46 10.46
C SER A 189 -15.12 14.59 9.08
N GLU A 190 -14.48 15.29 8.14
CA GLU A 190 -14.94 15.47 6.75
C GLU A 190 -14.36 14.40 5.80
N LEU A 191 -13.43 13.56 6.25
CA LEU A 191 -12.80 12.53 5.42
C LEU A 191 -13.76 11.37 5.14
N TYR A 192 -13.70 10.84 3.92
CA TYR A 192 -14.45 9.65 3.57
C TYR A 192 -13.73 8.37 4.05
N LEU A 193 -13.89 8.06 5.34
CA LEU A 193 -13.34 6.86 5.97
C LEU A 193 -14.35 5.70 5.90
N VAL A 194 -13.91 4.54 5.41
CA VAL A 194 -14.67 3.29 5.45
C VAL A 194 -13.96 2.30 6.37
N ALA A 195 -14.59 2.00 7.50
CA ALA A 195 -14.05 1.04 8.47
C ALA A 195 -14.34 -0.39 8.02
N GLU A 196 -13.28 -1.19 7.86
CA GLU A 196 -13.34 -2.64 7.69
C GLU A 196 -12.93 -3.29 9.01
N LEU A 197 -13.86 -4.04 9.61
CA LEU A 197 -13.66 -4.62 10.93
C LEU A 197 -13.07 -6.03 10.81
N GLU A 198 -11.95 -6.26 11.48
CA GLU A 198 -11.43 -7.60 11.68
C GLU A 198 -12.36 -8.41 12.60
N ARG A 199 -12.12 -9.73 12.64
CA ARG A 199 -12.89 -10.64 13.50
C ARG A 199 -12.86 -10.19 14.96
N SER A 200 -11.71 -9.81 15.50
CA SER A 200 -11.58 -9.39 16.91
C SER A 200 -12.41 -8.15 17.22
N ALA A 201 -12.38 -7.13 16.36
CA ALA A 201 -13.18 -5.92 16.52
C ALA A 201 -14.69 -6.22 16.39
N THR A 202 -15.05 -7.10 15.45
CA THR A 202 -16.44 -7.53 15.24
C THR A 202 -16.98 -8.30 16.44
N ASP A 203 -16.20 -9.23 16.98
CA ASP A 203 -16.60 -10.05 18.12
C ASP A 203 -16.72 -9.19 19.38
N HIS A 204 -15.76 -8.29 19.64
CA HIS A 204 -15.86 -7.35 20.76
C HIS A 204 -17.08 -6.45 20.64
N LEU A 205 -17.38 -5.87 19.47
CA LEU A 205 -18.57 -5.03 19.25
C LEU A 205 -19.88 -5.76 19.57
N ARG A 206 -19.95 -7.07 19.31
CA ARG A 206 -21.13 -7.88 19.63
C ARG A 206 -21.25 -8.14 21.13
N GLU A 207 -20.13 -8.28 21.83
CA GLU A 207 -20.07 -8.50 23.28
C GLU A 207 -20.35 -7.21 24.06
N SER A 208 -19.76 -6.09 23.62
CA SER A 208 -19.93 -4.76 24.21
C SER A 208 -21.22 -4.06 23.79
N GLY A 209 -21.86 -4.54 22.72
CA GLY A 209 -23.15 -4.06 22.20
C GLY A 209 -24.38 -4.56 22.97
N LYS A 210 -24.19 -5.07 24.20
CA LYS A 210 -25.23 -5.24 25.21
C LYS A 210 -25.19 -4.10 26.22
#